data_AF-A0ABD2GZK7-F1
#
_entry.id   AF-A0ABD2GZK7-F1
#
_cell.length_a   1.000
_cell.length_b   1.000
_cell.length_c   1.000
_cell.angle_alpha   90.00
_cell.angle_beta   90.00
_cell.angle_gamma   90.00
#
_symmetry.space_group_name_H-M   'P 1'
#
loop_
_entity.id
_entity.type
_entity.pdbx_description
1 polymer ?
#
loop_
_entity_poly.entity_id
_entity_poly.type
_entity_poly.pdbx_seq_one_letter_code
_entity_poly.pdbx_strand_id
1 'polypeptide(L)'
;MSENTFPVYTADAIVNFYRAEVLTGKEAKYFTKSDLIPVPKPESIQTLYVRVLHLLYRFRPELHSMVPLLVNIANPQYHEATLGITSVFLLMRQFLPICLVHDFALSDLLVPKKQKTLIILSAIMNYLHFRKQRMDMIHEKKSKLRADRDRLQALNKSISEAQKKIETLK
;
A
#
# COMPACT_ATOMS: atom_id res chain seq x y z
N MET A 1 -1.04 13.71 -26.54
CA MET A 1 -0.99 12.68 -25.48
C MET A 1 0.37 12.78 -24.84
N SER A 2 0.45 13.31 -23.62
CA SER A 2 1.70 13.37 -22.87
C SER A 2 2.19 11.94 -22.63
N GLU A 3 3.42 11.64 -23.04
CA GLU A 3 4.06 10.37 -22.71
C GLU A 3 4.04 10.18 -21.19
N ASN A 4 3.62 9.01 -20.73
CA ASN A 4 3.68 8.69 -19.31
C ASN A 4 5.16 8.74 -18.88
N THR A 5 5.45 9.41 -17.77
CA THR A 5 6.81 9.52 -17.20
C THR A 5 7.30 8.23 -16.54
N PHE A 6 6.49 7.16 -16.57
CA PHE A 6 6.80 5.84 -16.03
C PHE A 6 6.57 4.76 -17.11
N PRO A 7 7.30 3.63 -17.04
CA PRO A 7 7.14 2.53 -17.97
C PRO A 7 5.74 1.90 -17.86
N VAL A 8 5.12 1.63 -19.01
CA VAL A 8 3.88 0.85 -19.10
C VAL A 8 4.25 -0.61 -19.36
N TYR A 9 3.91 -1.48 -18.42
CA TYR A 9 4.26 -2.90 -18.46
C TYR A 9 3.22 -3.73 -19.20
N THR A 10 3.66 -4.89 -19.69
CA THR A 10 2.76 -5.88 -20.30
C THR A 10 1.88 -6.54 -19.25
N ALA A 11 0.73 -7.08 -19.66
CA ALA A 11 -0.16 -7.80 -18.75
C ALA A 11 0.55 -8.96 -18.02
N ASP A 12 1.47 -9.68 -18.69
CA ASP A 12 2.24 -10.77 -18.08
C ASP A 12 3.17 -10.25 -16.98
N ALA A 13 3.89 -9.16 -17.23
CA ALA A 13 4.76 -8.54 -16.23
C ALA A 13 3.97 -8.03 -15.01
N ILE A 14 2.82 -7.40 -15.24
CA ILE A 14 1.90 -6.97 -14.17
C ILE A 14 1.42 -8.18 -13.36
N VAL A 15 0.96 -9.25 -14.01
CA VAL A 15 0.49 -10.47 -13.32
C VAL A 15 1.59 -11.04 -12.44
N ASN A 16 2.80 -11.19 -12.97
CA ASN A 16 3.93 -11.74 -12.22
C ASN A 16 4.30 -10.87 -11.02
N PHE A 17 4.38 -9.54 -11.20
CA PHE A 17 4.69 -8.61 -10.12
C PHE A 17 3.64 -8.64 -9.01
N TYR A 18 2.36 -8.51 -9.35
CA TYR A 18 1.30 -8.46 -8.34
C TYR A 18 1.12 -9.79 -7.61
N ARG A 19 1.35 -10.92 -8.28
CA ARG A 19 1.40 -12.24 -7.61
C ARG A 19 2.50 -12.34 -6.57
N ALA A 20 3.67 -11.77 -6.86
CA ALA A 20 4.85 -11.90 -6.01
C ALA A 20 4.88 -10.89 -4.86
N GLU A 21 4.47 -9.64 -5.12
CA GLU A 21 4.75 -8.51 -4.21
C GLU A 21 3.49 -7.92 -3.55
N VAL A 22 2.29 -8.27 -4.01
CA VAL A 22 1.03 -7.61 -3.56
C VAL A 22 -0.03 -8.59 -3.08
N LEU A 23 -0.32 -9.64 -3.86
CA LEU A 23 -1.37 -10.61 -3.56
C LEU A 23 -0.90 -11.68 -2.58
N THR A 24 -1.85 -12.37 -1.93
CA THR A 24 -1.54 -13.40 -0.93
C THR A 24 -2.28 -14.72 -1.17
N GLY A 25 -1.60 -15.84 -0.88
CA GLY A 25 -2.20 -17.17 -0.86
C GLY A 25 -2.99 -17.51 -2.13
N LYS A 26 -4.31 -17.72 -1.96
CA LYS A 26 -5.22 -18.08 -3.07
C LYS A 26 -5.33 -16.98 -4.12
N GLU A 27 -5.33 -15.70 -3.73
CA GLU A 27 -5.46 -14.58 -4.67
C GLU A 27 -4.32 -14.59 -5.70
N ALA A 28 -3.09 -14.74 -5.22
CA ALA A 28 -1.92 -14.83 -6.09
C ALA A 28 -2.02 -16.05 -7.01
N LYS A 29 -2.44 -17.21 -6.49
CA LYS A 29 -2.56 -18.43 -7.30
C LYS A 29 -3.55 -18.25 -8.46
N TYR A 30 -4.71 -17.67 -8.22
CA TYR A 30 -5.78 -17.57 -9.21
C TYR A 30 -5.72 -16.32 -10.10
N PHE A 31 -4.96 -15.29 -9.72
CA PHE A 31 -4.85 -14.06 -10.52
C PHE A 31 -4.06 -14.30 -11.80
N THR A 32 -4.69 -14.15 -12.95
CA THR A 32 -4.15 -14.49 -14.27
C THR A 32 -4.29 -13.34 -15.25
N LYS A 33 -3.65 -13.47 -16.42
CA LYS A 33 -3.77 -12.51 -17.52
C LYS A 33 -5.22 -12.31 -17.98
N SER A 34 -6.07 -13.34 -17.90
CA SER A 34 -7.50 -13.23 -18.27
C SER A 34 -8.32 -12.33 -17.34
N ASP A 35 -7.77 -11.98 -16.16
CA ASP A 35 -8.42 -11.04 -15.25
C ASP A 35 -8.16 -9.59 -15.64
N LEU A 36 -7.17 -9.34 -16.52
CA LEU A 36 -6.80 -8.01 -17.02
C LEU A 36 -7.18 -7.79 -18.48
N ILE A 37 -7.16 -8.83 -19.31
CA ILE A 37 -7.41 -8.74 -20.74
C ILE A 37 -8.28 -9.90 -21.25
N PRO A 38 -9.08 -9.72 -22.32
CA PRO A 38 -9.26 -8.49 -23.10
C PRO A 38 -10.08 -7.41 -22.38
N VAL A 39 -10.94 -7.82 -21.44
CA VAL A 39 -11.76 -6.95 -20.60
C VAL A 39 -11.36 -7.22 -19.15
N PRO A 40 -10.87 -6.22 -18.39
CA PRO A 40 -10.52 -6.42 -16.99
C PRO A 40 -11.76 -6.76 -16.16
N LYS A 41 -11.62 -7.71 -15.22
CA LYS A 41 -12.70 -8.09 -14.30
C LYS A 41 -12.76 -7.09 -13.14
N PRO A 42 -13.90 -6.40 -12.90
CA PRO A 42 -14.02 -5.42 -11.83
C PRO A 42 -13.57 -5.96 -10.46
N GLU A 43 -13.96 -7.18 -10.12
CA GLU A 43 -13.67 -7.81 -8.82
C GLU A 43 -12.16 -8.04 -8.63
N SER A 44 -11.47 -8.45 -9.69
CA SER A 44 -10.01 -8.62 -9.68
C SER A 44 -9.30 -7.26 -9.53
N ILE A 45 -9.75 -6.22 -10.24
CA ILE A 45 -9.16 -4.88 -10.15
C ILE A 45 -9.38 -4.26 -8.77
N GLN A 46 -10.59 -4.39 -8.22
CA GLN A 46 -10.91 -3.93 -6.87
C GLN A 46 -10.05 -4.65 -5.82
N THR A 47 -9.87 -5.97 -5.96
CA THR A 47 -9.01 -6.76 -5.06
C THR A 47 -7.57 -6.27 -5.10
N LEU A 48 -7.01 -6.00 -6.28
CA LEU A 48 -5.65 -5.47 -6.43
C LEU A 48 -5.51 -4.12 -5.71
N TYR A 49 -6.44 -3.20 -5.91
CA TYR A 49 -6.38 -1.90 -5.26
C TYR A 49 -6.54 -1.97 -3.75
N VAL A 50 -7.44 -2.82 -3.24
CA VAL A 50 -7.56 -3.08 -1.80
C VAL A 50 -6.23 -3.60 -1.23
N ARG A 51 -5.59 -4.56 -1.91
CA ARG A 51 -4.30 -5.11 -1.48
C ARG A 51 -3.16 -4.10 -1.53
N VAL A 52 -3.13 -3.23 -2.53
CA VAL A 52 -2.18 -2.11 -2.60
C VAL A 52 -2.38 -1.15 -1.43
N LEU A 53 -3.62 -0.75 -1.15
CA LEU A 53 -3.94 0.13 -0.03
C LEU A 53 -3.59 -0.54 1.31
N HIS A 54 -3.85 -1.83 1.46
CA HIS A 54 -3.47 -2.61 2.63
C HIS A 54 -1.96 -2.60 2.85
N LEU A 55 -1.18 -2.84 1.80
CA LEU A 55 0.28 -2.85 1.83
C LEU A 55 0.87 -1.49 2.24
N LEU A 56 0.26 -0.39 1.78
CA LEU A 56 0.79 0.96 1.96
C LEU A 56 0.34 1.64 3.25
N TYR A 57 -0.95 1.56 3.56
CA TYR A 57 -1.56 2.30 4.66
C TYR A 57 -1.92 1.41 5.85
N ARG A 58 -1.61 0.10 5.80
CA ARG A 58 -2.20 -0.91 6.69
C ARG A 58 -3.73 -0.84 6.68
N PHE A 59 -4.27 -0.53 5.50
CA PHE A 59 -5.69 -0.37 5.27
C PHE A 59 -6.39 -1.70 5.56
N ARG A 60 -7.03 -1.73 6.71
CA ARG A 60 -7.54 -2.92 7.36
C ARG A 60 -8.99 -3.15 6.94
N PRO A 61 -9.49 -4.40 6.85
CA PRO A 61 -10.85 -4.66 6.39
C PRO A 61 -11.95 -3.86 7.12
N GLU A 62 -11.69 -3.54 8.38
CA GLU A 62 -12.55 -2.78 9.27
C GLU A 62 -12.69 -1.30 8.87
N LEU A 63 -11.76 -0.77 8.06
CA LEU A 63 -11.84 0.59 7.52
C LEU A 63 -12.70 0.69 6.25
N HIS A 64 -13.10 -0.44 5.64
CA HIS A 64 -13.94 -0.42 4.44
C HIS A 64 -15.34 0.12 4.71
N SER A 65 -15.88 -0.14 5.90
CA SER A 65 -17.29 0.13 6.25
C SER A 65 -17.46 1.36 7.14
N MET A 66 -16.43 2.22 7.26
CA MET A 66 -16.54 3.45 8.06
C MET A 66 -17.51 4.42 7.37
N VAL A 67 -18.76 4.42 7.83
CA VAL A 67 -19.76 5.42 7.46
C VAL A 67 -19.25 6.77 7.98
N PRO A 68 -19.08 7.80 7.14
CA PRO A 68 -18.80 9.13 7.65
C PRO A 68 -19.94 9.55 8.58
N LEU A 69 -19.62 9.97 9.81
CA LEU A 69 -20.59 10.35 10.86
C LEU A 69 -21.64 11.38 10.41
N LEU A 70 -21.37 12.10 9.32
CA LEU A 70 -22.24 13.10 8.70
C LEU A 70 -23.34 12.54 7.79
N VAL A 71 -23.31 11.25 7.43
CA VAL A 71 -24.33 10.67 6.55
C VAL A 71 -25.37 9.94 7.40
N ASN A 72 -26.52 10.59 7.63
CA ASN A 72 -27.69 9.96 8.25
C ASN A 72 -28.34 9.00 7.26
N ILE A 73 -27.73 7.82 7.06
CA ILE A 73 -28.22 6.80 6.14
C ILE A 73 -29.28 5.96 6.86
N ALA A 74 -30.50 5.98 6.34
CA ALA A 74 -31.53 5.05 6.77
C ALA A 74 -31.13 3.62 6.35
N ASN A 75 -31.12 2.68 7.29
CA ASN A 75 -30.73 1.28 7.10
C ASN A 75 -29.28 1.07 6.60
N PRO A 76 -28.25 1.40 7.41
CA PRO A 76 -26.83 1.30 7.04
C PRO A 76 -26.39 -0.07 6.51
N GLN A 77 -27.04 -1.14 6.94
CA GLN A 77 -26.76 -2.52 6.54
C GLN A 77 -26.91 -2.78 5.03
N TYR A 78 -27.77 -2.02 4.33
CA TYR A 78 -27.93 -2.18 2.87
C TYR A 78 -26.86 -1.42 2.08
N HIS A 79 -26.06 -0.60 2.74
CA HIS A 79 -25.05 0.25 2.10
C HIS A 79 -23.63 -0.25 2.31
N GLU A 80 -23.41 -1.33 3.06
CA GLU A 80 -22.08 -1.82 3.42
C GLU A 80 -21.19 -2.10 2.21
N ALA A 81 -21.71 -2.78 1.19
CA ALA A 81 -20.98 -3.05 -0.05
C ALA A 81 -20.61 -1.76 -0.82
N THR A 82 -21.54 -0.81 -0.89
CA THR A 82 -21.34 0.49 -1.55
C THR A 82 -20.33 1.35 -0.80
N LEU A 83 -20.35 1.31 0.53
CA LEU A 83 -19.39 1.99 1.41
C LEU A 83 -17.98 1.45 1.21
N GLY A 84 -17.82 0.12 1.12
CA GLY A 84 -16.53 -0.52 0.84
C GLY A 84 -15.91 -0.03 -0.46
N ILE A 85 -16.66 -0.03 -1.56
CA ILE A 85 -16.19 0.45 -2.88
C ILE A 85 -15.87 1.95 -2.84
N THR A 86 -16.71 2.74 -2.16
CA THR A 86 -16.50 4.19 -2.04
C THR A 86 -15.22 4.50 -1.26
N SER A 87 -14.95 3.77 -0.17
CA SER A 87 -13.72 3.90 0.61
C SER A 87 -12.49 3.59 -0.24
N VAL A 88 -12.52 2.52 -1.03
CA VAL A 88 -11.44 2.18 -1.98
C VAL A 88 -11.25 3.28 -3.01
N PHE A 89 -12.32 3.79 -3.60
CA PHE A 89 -12.26 4.89 -4.58
C PHE A 89 -11.58 6.13 -4.00
N LEU A 90 -12.02 6.58 -2.82
CA LEU A 90 -11.49 7.80 -2.19
C LEU A 90 -9.99 7.66 -1.87
N LEU A 91 -9.58 6.52 -1.32
CA LEU A 91 -8.17 6.27 -0.99
C LEU A 91 -7.30 6.11 -2.21
N MET A 92 -7.77 5.40 -3.25
CA MET A 92 -7.05 5.32 -4.52
C MET A 92 -6.89 6.68 -5.17
N ARG A 93 -7.93 7.54 -5.11
CA ARG A 93 -7.86 8.91 -5.65
C ARG A 93 -6.85 9.79 -4.89
N GLN A 94 -6.62 9.54 -3.60
CA GLN A 94 -5.56 10.21 -2.83
C GLN A 94 -4.17 9.64 -3.13
N PHE A 95 -4.08 8.33 -3.32
CA PHE A 95 -2.81 7.61 -3.53
C PHE A 95 -2.25 7.76 -4.95
N LEU A 96 -3.09 7.63 -5.98
CA LEU A 96 -2.66 7.59 -7.38
C LEU A 96 -1.92 8.84 -7.88
N PRO A 97 -2.19 10.07 -7.39
CA PRO A 97 -1.35 11.22 -7.70
C PRO A 97 0.12 11.03 -7.32
N ILE A 98 0.43 10.24 -6.28
CA ILE A 98 1.81 9.89 -5.89
C ILE A 98 2.45 8.97 -6.93
N CYS A 99 1.63 8.18 -7.63
CA CYS A 99 2.04 7.34 -8.76
C CYS A 99 1.98 8.08 -10.10
N LEU A 100 1.73 9.40 -10.12
CA LEU A 100 1.59 10.23 -11.33
C LEU A 100 0.35 9.92 -12.18
N VAL A 101 -0.72 9.39 -11.55
CA VAL A 101 -2.03 9.21 -12.17
C VAL A 101 -3.04 10.14 -11.50
N HIS A 102 -3.57 11.11 -12.24
CA HIS A 102 -4.41 12.19 -11.69
C HIS A 102 -5.89 12.09 -12.06
N ASP A 103 -6.22 11.34 -13.12
CA ASP A 103 -7.55 11.25 -13.72
C ASP A 103 -8.32 9.98 -13.32
N PHE A 104 -8.05 9.44 -12.13
CA PHE A 104 -8.74 8.25 -11.63
C PHE A 104 -10.21 8.54 -11.34
N ALA A 105 -11.10 7.74 -11.93
CA ALA A 105 -12.55 7.88 -11.84
C ALA A 105 -13.19 6.61 -11.29
N LEU A 106 -14.43 6.73 -10.80
CA LEU A 106 -15.17 5.58 -10.27
C LEU A 106 -15.40 4.48 -11.33
N SER A 107 -15.48 4.85 -12.61
CA SER A 107 -15.56 3.89 -13.71
C SER A 107 -14.32 2.99 -13.81
N ASP A 108 -13.15 3.44 -13.33
CA ASP A 108 -11.93 2.61 -13.31
C ASP A 108 -11.98 1.47 -12.28
N LEU A 109 -12.98 1.50 -11.37
CA LEU A 109 -13.29 0.43 -10.42
C LEU A 109 -14.48 -0.43 -10.86
N LEU A 110 -15.52 0.22 -11.40
CA LEU A 110 -16.79 -0.45 -11.70
C LEU A 110 -16.83 -1.05 -13.11
N VAL A 111 -16.22 -0.36 -14.08
CA VAL A 111 -16.20 -0.74 -15.50
C VAL A 111 -14.80 -0.50 -16.07
N PRO A 112 -13.78 -1.20 -15.55
CA PRO A 112 -12.38 -0.96 -15.87
C PRO A 112 -12.11 -1.18 -17.37
N LYS A 113 -11.40 -0.23 -17.99
CA LYS A 113 -10.99 -0.31 -19.40
C LYS A 113 -9.56 -0.82 -19.50
N LYS A 114 -9.33 -1.85 -20.33
CA LYS A 114 -8.03 -2.50 -20.55
C LYS A 114 -6.84 -1.54 -20.53
N GLN A 115 -6.81 -0.56 -21.43
CA GLN A 115 -5.64 0.33 -21.57
C GLN A 115 -5.39 1.14 -20.31
N LYS A 116 -6.44 1.73 -19.74
CA LYS A 116 -6.33 2.56 -18.53
C LYS A 116 -5.95 1.73 -17.30
N THR A 117 -6.51 0.54 -17.15
CA THR A 117 -6.16 -0.41 -16.09
C THR A 117 -4.68 -0.79 -16.13
N LEU A 118 -4.14 -1.12 -17.31
CA LEU A 118 -2.73 -1.48 -17.44
C LEU A 118 -1.81 -0.30 -17.10
N ILE A 119 -2.18 0.92 -17.50
CA ILE A 119 -1.43 2.14 -17.14
C ILE A 119 -1.43 2.35 -15.63
N ILE A 120 -2.59 2.27 -14.97
CA ILE A 120 -2.71 2.46 -13.52
C ILE A 120 -1.88 1.42 -12.77
N LEU A 121 -2.01 0.14 -13.12
CA LEU A 121 -1.26 -0.93 -12.46
C LEU A 121 0.26 -0.79 -12.70
N SER A 122 0.68 -0.32 -13.87
CA SER A 122 2.08 -0.03 -14.16
C SER A 122 2.63 1.12 -13.31
N ALA A 123 1.84 2.17 -13.13
CA ALA A 123 2.19 3.32 -12.29
C ALA A 123 2.40 2.91 -10.83
N ILE A 124 1.48 2.09 -10.31
CA ILE A 124 1.57 1.53 -8.95
C ILE A 124 2.79 0.62 -8.82
N MET A 125 3.02 -0.28 -9.78
CA MET A 125 4.19 -1.16 -9.82
C MET A 125 5.49 -0.34 -9.76
N ASN A 126 5.59 0.73 -10.56
CA ASN A 126 6.73 1.64 -10.55
C ASN A 126 6.95 2.29 -9.17
N TYR A 127 5.88 2.80 -8.55
CA TYR A 127 5.95 3.36 -7.20
C TYR A 127 6.38 2.33 -6.16
N LEU A 128 5.87 1.10 -6.22
CA LEU A 128 6.22 0.05 -5.27
C LEU A 128 7.67 -0.39 -5.39
N HIS A 129 8.23 -0.45 -6.61
CA HIS A 129 9.66 -0.67 -6.82
C HIS A 129 10.49 0.45 -6.18
N PHE A 130 10.14 1.72 -6.46
CA PHE A 130 10.81 2.86 -5.84
C PHE A 130 10.73 2.79 -4.30
N ARG A 131 9.54 2.52 -3.75
CA ARG A 131 9.34 2.39 -2.31
C ARG A 131 10.20 1.29 -1.71
N LYS A 132 10.30 0.12 -2.34
CA LYS A 132 11.13 -0.99 -1.87
C LYS A 132 12.60 -0.56 -1.74
N GLN A 133 13.16 0.03 -2.79
CA GLN A 133 14.53 0.56 -2.78
C GLN A 133 14.73 1.61 -1.67
N ARG A 134 13.76 2.51 -1.46
CA ARG A 134 13.83 3.52 -0.39
C ARG A 134 13.70 2.91 1.00
N MET A 135 12.90 1.85 1.17
CA MET A 135 12.74 1.17 2.46
C MET A 135 14.03 0.49 2.89
N ASP A 136 14.78 -0.12 1.98
CA ASP A 136 16.06 -0.77 2.29
C ASP A 136 17.04 0.23 2.93
N MET A 137 17.16 1.43 2.33
CA MET A 137 17.97 2.51 2.89
C MET A 137 17.48 2.99 4.27
N ILE A 138 16.16 3.05 4.48
CA ILE A 138 15.58 3.47 5.76
C ILE A 138 15.83 2.38 6.83
N HIS A 139 15.73 1.11 6.46
CA HIS A 139 15.99 -0.01 7.37
C HIS A 139 17.44 -0.03 7.85
N GLU A 140 18.39 0.21 6.96
CA GLU A 140 19.81 0.36 7.31
C GLU A 140 20.02 1.48 8.34
N LYS A 141 19.46 2.67 8.07
CA LYS A 141 19.54 3.81 9.00
C LYS A 141 18.88 3.52 10.34
N LYS A 142 17.72 2.85 10.35
CA LYS A 142 17.03 2.44 11.58
C LYS A 142 17.85 1.42 12.38
N SER A 143 18.53 0.50 11.71
CA SER A 143 19.40 -0.48 12.36
C SER A 143 20.57 0.20 13.06
N LYS A 144 21.25 1.12 12.36
CA LYS A 144 22.34 1.92 12.94
C LYS A 144 21.88 2.74 14.15
N LEU A 145 20.76 3.45 14.02
CA LEU A 145 20.18 4.23 15.12
C LEU A 145 19.87 3.36 16.34
N ARG A 146 19.38 2.12 16.14
CA ARG A 146 19.13 1.19 17.24
C ARG A 146 20.43 0.79 17.92
N ALA A 147 21.45 0.42 17.17
CA ALA A 147 22.76 0.06 17.72
C ALA A 147 23.39 1.21 18.52
N ASP A 148 23.29 2.45 18.02
CA ASP A 148 23.78 3.63 18.72
C ASP A 148 23.02 3.88 20.03
N ARG A 149 21.70 3.64 20.04
CA ARG A 149 20.86 3.74 21.24
C ARG A 149 21.22 2.69 22.29
N ASP A 150 21.44 1.46 21.86
CA ASP A 150 21.82 0.35 22.74
C ASP A 150 23.20 0.61 23.36
N ARG A 151 24.14 1.15 22.59
CA ARG A 151 25.46 1.58 23.08
C ARG A 151 25.35 2.71 24.10
N LEU A 152 24.53 3.73 23.84
CA LEU A 152 24.30 4.83 24.78
C LEU A 152 23.70 4.32 26.10
N GLN A 153 22.76 3.39 26.03
CA GLN A 153 22.15 2.78 27.21
C GLN A 153 23.19 2.00 28.03
N ALA A 154 24.06 1.23 27.38
CA ALA A 154 25.14 0.50 28.05
C ALA A 154 26.12 1.45 28.76
N LEU A 155 26.55 2.53 28.08
CA LEU A 155 27.44 3.54 28.66
C LEU A 155 26.81 4.23 29.87
N ASN A 156 25.54 4.64 29.78
CA ASN A 156 24.83 5.27 30.89
C ASN A 156 24.70 4.33 32.11
N LYS A 157 24.49 3.03 31.86
CA LYS A 157 24.47 2.03 32.93
C LYS A 157 25.83 1.93 33.62
N SER A 158 26.93 1.84 32.85
CA SER A 158 28.28 1.81 33.41
C SER A 158 28.64 3.08 34.18
N ILE A 159 28.20 4.26 33.71
CA ILE A 159 28.38 5.53 34.43
C ILE A 159 27.66 5.49 35.78
N SER A 160 26.40 5.05 35.80
CA SER A 160 25.61 4.95 37.04
C SER A 160 26.24 3.97 38.04
N GLU A 161 26.73 2.82 37.57
CA GLU A 161 27.43 1.84 38.41
C GLU A 161 28.74 2.40 38.99
N ALA A 162 29.52 3.11 38.18
CA ALA A 162 30.75 3.74 38.62
C ALA A 162 30.48 4.84 39.68
N GLN A 163 29.43 5.64 39.49
CA GLN A 163 29.01 6.66 40.46
C GLN A 163 28.65 6.03 41.82
N LYS A 164 27.87 4.94 41.84
CA LYS A 164 27.55 4.21 43.08
C LYS A 164 28.79 3.66 43.79
N LYS A 165 29.78 3.17 43.03
CA LYS A 165 31.07 2.71 43.59
C LYS A 165 31.86 3.86 44.22
N ILE A 166 31.86 5.04 43.61
CA ILE A 166 32.52 6.22 44.17
C ILE A 166 31.83 6.65 45.48
N GLU A 167 30.49 6.63 45.52
CA GLU A 167 29.73 6.99 46.73
C GLU A 167 29.97 6.03 47.89
N THR A 168 30.17 4.74 47.63
CA THR A 168 30.45 3.74 48.67
C THR A 168 31.88 3.75 49.18
N LEU A 169 32.80 4.41 48.47
CA LEU A 169 34.20 4.60 48.87
C LEU A 169 34.44 5.94 49.58
N LYS A 170 33.41 6.81 49.67
CA LYS A 170 33.41 8.05 50.45
C LYS A 170 32.85 7.80 51.85
#